data_AF-A0AAD7A4I5-F1
#
_entry.id   AF-A0AAD7A4I5-F1
#
_cell.length_a   1.000
_cell.length_b   1.000
_cell.length_c   1.000
_cell.angle_alpha   90.00
_cell.angle_beta   90.00
_cell.angle_gamma   90.00
#
_symmetry.space_group_name_H-M   'P 1'
#
loop_
_entity.id
_entity.type
_entity.pdbx_description
1 polymer ?
#
loop_
_entity_poly.entity_id
_entity_poly.type
_entity_poly.pdbx_seq_one_letter_code
_entity_poly.pdbx_strand_id
1 'polypeptide(L)'
;LQYRAAVDSFVTRDRDLHPLTLSDDDWKAIGLVANWLEIFRDATTQMSTTKIPMISTTHTVFRGLQQSIRDNIRLLPDDIAPEIKEGLISAHLKLSDYYTKFDESPYYTWAARALSSKFYTFLCPDSNGDSSRSPHFL
;
A
#
# COMPACT_ATOMS: atom_id res chain seq x y z
N LEU A 1 10.09 -6.48 -12.18
CA LEU A 1 11.39 -7.19 -12.39
C LEU A 1 11.33 -8.33 -13.42
N GLN A 2 10.16 -8.81 -13.85
CA GLN A 2 10.03 -9.94 -14.79
C GLN A 2 10.76 -9.74 -16.13
N TYR A 3 10.99 -8.50 -16.54
CA TYR A 3 11.70 -8.17 -17.79
C TYR A 3 13.19 -7.87 -17.62
N ARG A 4 13.74 -8.01 -16.41
CA ARG A 4 15.15 -7.69 -16.12
C ARG A 4 16.12 -8.39 -17.06
N ALA A 5 15.99 -9.71 -17.21
CA ALA A 5 16.84 -10.50 -18.09
C ALA A 5 16.73 -10.07 -19.57
N ALA A 6 15.55 -9.65 -20.01
CA ALA A 6 15.33 -9.17 -21.37
C ALA A 6 15.97 -7.79 -21.60
N VAL A 7 15.88 -6.89 -20.61
CA VAL A 7 16.50 -5.57 -20.65
C VAL A 7 18.03 -5.69 -20.61
N ASP A 8 18.57 -6.49 -19.69
CA ASP A 8 20.02 -6.71 -19.58
C ASP A 8 20.58 -7.37 -20.86
N SER A 9 19.86 -8.34 -21.44
CA SER A 9 20.23 -8.96 -22.72
C SER A 9 20.16 -8.00 -23.90
N PHE A 10 19.28 -6.99 -23.86
CA PHE A 10 19.15 -6.01 -24.93
C PHE A 10 20.26 -4.97 -24.86
N VAL A 11 20.53 -4.44 -23.66
CA VAL A 11 21.59 -3.46 -23.41
C VAL A 11 22.99 -4.01 -23.69
N THR A 12 23.22 -5.29 -23.42
CA THR A 12 24.50 -5.96 -23.73
C THR A 12 24.71 -6.24 -25.22
N ARG A 13 23.64 -6.30 -26.02
CA ARG A 13 23.71 -6.51 -27.48
C ARG A 13 23.92 -5.21 -28.27
N ASP A 14 23.51 -4.08 -27.72
CA ASP A 14 23.60 -2.77 -28.37
C ASP A 14 24.71 -1.93 -27.72
N ARG A 15 25.78 -1.66 -28.49
CA ARG A 15 26.94 -0.90 -28.00
C ARG A 15 26.59 0.54 -27.63
N ASP A 16 25.55 1.12 -28.22
CA ASP A 16 25.15 2.50 -27.95
C ASP A 16 24.38 2.60 -26.62
N LEU A 17 23.84 1.47 -26.12
CA LEU A 17 23.08 1.41 -24.88
C LEU A 17 23.91 0.96 -23.66
N HIS A 18 25.14 0.49 -23.86
CA HIS A 18 26.05 0.10 -22.78
C HIS A 18 26.18 1.11 -21.63
N PRO A 19 26.20 2.45 -21.87
CA PRO A 19 26.22 3.44 -20.80
C PRO A 19 24.98 3.41 -19.89
N LEU A 20 23.88 2.84 -20.35
CA LEU A 20 22.60 2.70 -19.62
C LEU A 20 22.49 1.35 -18.89
N THR A 21 23.59 0.59 -18.79
CA THR A 21 23.60 -0.67 -18.04
C THR A 21 23.33 -0.38 -16.57
N LEU A 22 22.23 -0.95 -16.07
CA LEU A 22 21.84 -0.81 -14.67
C LEU A 22 22.63 -1.78 -13.80
N SER A 23 23.12 -1.31 -12.67
CA SER A 23 23.78 -2.15 -11.68
C SER A 23 22.77 -3.03 -10.94
N ASP A 24 23.26 -4.04 -10.21
CA ASP A 24 22.42 -4.84 -9.31
C ASP A 24 21.68 -3.98 -8.28
N ASP A 25 22.32 -2.91 -7.80
CA ASP A 25 21.75 -2.02 -6.80
C ASP A 25 20.66 -1.11 -7.40
N ASP A 26 20.83 -0.67 -8.65
CA ASP A 26 19.78 0.05 -9.39
C ASP A 26 18.54 -0.85 -9.57
N TRP A 27 18.75 -2.12 -9.91
CA TRP A 27 17.66 -3.08 -10.04
C TRP A 27 16.94 -3.34 -8.72
N LYS A 28 17.67 -3.36 -7.59
CA LYS A 28 17.05 -3.45 -6.24
C LYS A 28 16.23 -2.19 -5.94
N ALA A 29 16.75 -1.00 -6.24
CA ALA A 29 16.04 0.26 -6.04
C ALA A 29 14.75 0.31 -6.89
N ILE A 30 14.82 -0.08 -8.17
CA ILE A 30 13.64 -0.20 -9.04
C ILE A 30 12.65 -1.22 -8.48
N GLY A 31 13.14 -2.34 -7.94
CA GLY A 31 12.31 -3.34 -7.28
C GLY A 31 11.54 -2.79 -6.08
N LEU A 32 12.20 -1.99 -5.23
CA LEU A 32 11.57 -1.33 -4.08
C LEU A 32 10.46 -0.36 -4.54
N VAL A 33 10.75 0.50 -5.51
CA VAL A 33 9.76 1.44 -6.05
C VAL A 33 8.59 0.70 -6.71
N ALA A 34 8.86 -0.36 -7.47
CA ALA A 34 7.81 -1.17 -8.10
C ALA A 34 6.89 -1.84 -7.07
N ASN A 35 7.44 -2.33 -5.96
CA ASN A 35 6.67 -2.89 -4.86
C ASN A 35 5.76 -1.84 -4.22
N TRP A 36 6.23 -0.60 -4.04
CA TRP A 36 5.37 0.49 -3.56
C TRP A 36 4.23 0.78 -4.53
N LEU A 37 4.53 0.89 -5.82
CA LEU A 37 3.53 1.13 -6.87
C LEU A 37 2.50 0.01 -6.99
N GLU A 38 2.91 -1.24 -6.75
CA GLU A 38 2.01 -2.39 -6.70
C GLU A 38 0.95 -2.25 -5.61
N ILE A 39 1.32 -1.76 -4.42
CA ILE A 39 0.36 -1.51 -3.33
C ILE A 39 -0.68 -0.46 -3.74
N PHE A 40 -0.27 0.61 -4.43
CA PHE A 40 -1.21 1.62 -4.95
C PHE A 40 -2.12 1.06 -6.05
N ARG A 41 -1.56 0.23 -6.95
CA ARG A 41 -2.32 -0.43 -8.01
C ARG A 41 -3.38 -1.34 -7.41
N ASP A 42 -3.02 -2.18 -6.45
CA ASP A 42 -3.94 -3.13 -5.83
C ASP A 42 -5.06 -2.40 -5.06
N ALA A 43 -4.72 -1.34 -4.33
CA ALA A 43 -5.71 -0.47 -3.69
C ALA A 43 -6.69 0.14 -4.73
N THR A 44 -6.17 0.62 -5.86
CA THR A 44 -6.97 1.20 -6.93
C THR A 44 -7.86 0.15 -7.59
N THR A 45 -7.34 -1.05 -7.85
CA THR A 45 -8.10 -2.17 -8.42
C THR A 45 -9.24 -2.59 -7.49
N GLN A 46 -8.97 -2.72 -6.18
CA GLN A 46 -10.01 -3.04 -5.20
C GLN A 46 -11.12 -1.99 -5.19
N MET A 47 -10.77 -0.70 -5.16
CA MET A 47 -11.75 0.39 -5.17
C MET A 47 -12.51 0.51 -6.51
N SER A 48 -11.85 0.19 -7.63
CA SER A 48 -12.47 0.28 -8.97
C SER A 48 -13.39 -0.91 -9.29
N THR A 49 -13.20 -2.05 -8.61
CA THR A 49 -14.02 -3.25 -8.82
C THR A 49 -15.39 -3.13 -8.13
N THR A 50 -15.49 -2.34 -7.06
CA THR A 50 -16.76 -2.13 -6.37
C THR A 50 -17.67 -1.18 -7.15
N LYS A 51 -18.74 -1.71 -7.75
CA LYS A 51 -19.76 -0.95 -8.49
C LYS A 51 -20.37 0.20 -7.67
N ILE A 52 -20.39 0.05 -6.34
CA ILE A 52 -20.71 1.10 -5.37
C ILE A 52 -19.59 1.08 -4.33
N PRO A 53 -18.77 2.13 -4.21
CA PRO A 53 -17.76 2.18 -3.17
C PRO A 53 -18.46 2.24 -1.81
N MET A 54 -18.41 1.17 -1.03
CA MET A 54 -18.88 1.24 0.35
C MET A 54 -17.85 2.01 1.16
N ILE A 55 -18.33 3.05 1.82
CA ILE A 55 -17.61 3.96 2.70
C ILE A 55 -16.62 3.23 3.64
N SER A 56 -17.06 2.13 4.25
CA SER A 56 -16.27 1.25 5.11
C SER A 56 -15.12 0.49 4.42
N THR A 57 -15.31 0.02 3.20
CA THR A 57 -14.24 -0.62 2.40
C THR A 57 -13.23 0.42 1.96
N THR A 58 -13.68 1.59 1.51
CA THR A 58 -12.81 2.73 1.19
C THR A 58 -11.93 3.06 2.39
N HIS A 59 -12.52 3.17 3.59
CA HIS A 59 -11.78 3.46 4.82
C HIS A 59 -10.65 2.47 5.09
N THR A 60 -10.98 1.18 4.96
CA THR A 60 -10.05 0.09 5.26
C THR A 60 -8.89 0.06 4.26
N VAL A 61 -9.18 0.28 2.97
CA VAL A 61 -8.16 0.36 1.91
C VAL A 61 -7.23 1.56 2.14
N PHE A 62 -7.78 2.75 2.43
CA PHE A 62 -6.98 3.94 2.72
C PHE A 62 -6.10 3.77 3.96
N ARG A 63 -6.63 3.17 5.04
CA ARG A 63 -5.86 2.88 6.25
C ARG A 63 -4.72 1.88 5.96
N GLY A 64 -5.01 0.82 5.20
CA GLY A 64 -3.99 -0.15 4.78
C GLY A 64 -2.88 0.52 3.98
N LEU A 65 -3.24 1.40 3.04
CA LEU A 65 -2.28 2.13 2.23
C LEU A 65 -1.39 3.07 3.06
N GLN A 66 -1.97 3.82 4.01
CA GLN A 66 -1.21 4.68 4.92
C GLN A 66 -0.21 3.88 5.78
N GLN A 67 -0.65 2.72 6.30
CA GLN A 67 0.21 1.84 7.09
C GLN A 67 1.36 1.30 6.25
N SER A 68 1.08 0.81 5.05
CA SER A 68 2.10 0.32 4.11
C SER A 68 3.12 1.39 3.76
N ILE A 69 2.71 2.64 3.50
CA ILE A 69 3.65 3.74 3.22
C ILE A 69 4.51 4.05 4.45
N ARG A 70 3.92 4.04 5.65
CA ARG A 70 4.66 4.25 6.90
C ARG A 70 5.73 3.18 7.13
N ASP A 71 5.39 1.92 6.89
CA ASP A 71 6.33 0.82 7.05
C ASP A 71 7.42 0.86 5.97
N ASN A 72 7.08 1.26 4.75
CA ASN A 72 8.07 1.53 3.71
C ASN A 72 9.02 2.66 4.13
N ILE A 73 8.52 3.81 4.64
CA ILE A 73 9.32 4.93 5.15
C ILE A 73 10.32 4.47 6.22
N ARG A 74 9.92 3.53 7.09
CA ARG A 74 10.77 2.98 8.16
C ARG A 74 11.85 2.03 7.64
N LEU A 75 11.59 1.35 6.53
CA LEU A 75 12.50 0.37 5.94
C LEU A 75 13.45 1.00 4.91
N LEU A 76 13.33 2.30 4.61
CA LEU A 76 14.29 2.96 3.71
C LEU A 76 15.68 3.00 4.36
N PRO A 77 16.74 2.68 3.58
CA PRO A 77 18.11 2.93 4.01
C PRO A 77 18.38 4.43 4.12
N ASP A 78 19.24 4.82 5.06
CA ASP A 78 19.59 6.23 5.31
C ASP A 78 20.34 6.90 4.14
N ASP A 79 20.91 6.09 3.24
CA ASP A 79 21.67 6.52 2.05
C ASP A 79 20.76 6.77 0.82
N ILE A 80 19.44 6.76 1.00
CA ILE A 80 18.50 7.00 -0.11
C ILE A 80 18.50 8.48 -0.52
N ALA A 81 18.32 8.74 -1.81
CA ALA A 81 18.13 10.08 -2.34
C ALA A 81 16.97 10.81 -1.61
N PRO A 82 17.19 12.05 -1.13
CA PRO A 82 16.23 12.77 -0.30
C PRO A 82 14.89 12.99 -1.01
N GLU A 83 14.89 13.08 -2.34
CA GLU A 83 13.71 13.26 -3.17
C GLU A 83 12.74 12.08 -3.08
N ILE A 84 13.26 10.85 -2.95
CA ILE A 84 12.44 9.64 -2.81
C ILE A 84 11.75 9.63 -1.44
N LYS A 85 12.49 10.01 -0.40
CA LYS A 85 11.98 10.12 0.96
C LYS A 85 10.92 11.22 1.05
N GLU A 86 11.16 12.37 0.44
CA GLU A 86 10.19 13.48 0.36
C GLU A 86 8.94 13.09 -0.42
N GLY A 87 9.08 12.36 -1.52
CA GLY A 87 7.96 11.84 -2.30
C GLY A 87 7.06 10.91 -1.50
N LEU A 88 7.65 9.98 -0.73
CA LEU A 88 6.92 9.07 0.16
C LEU A 88 6.22 9.80 1.31
N ILE A 89 6.92 10.77 1.93
CA ILE A 89 6.34 11.60 2.99
C ILE A 89 5.17 12.42 2.43
N SER A 90 5.34 13.03 1.26
CA SER A 90 4.30 13.80 0.58
C SER A 90 3.10 12.93 0.23
N ALA A 91 3.31 11.70 -0.24
CA ALA A 91 2.24 10.73 -0.49
C ALA A 91 1.50 10.36 0.81
N HIS A 92 2.24 10.11 1.90
CA HIS A 92 1.66 9.83 3.22
C HIS A 92 0.81 11.00 3.72
N LEU A 93 1.34 12.23 3.66
CA LEU A 93 0.64 13.46 4.05
C LEU A 93 -0.61 13.67 3.20
N LYS A 94 -0.51 13.50 1.87
CA LYS A 94 -1.65 13.65 0.97
C LYS A 94 -2.78 12.68 1.29
N LEU A 95 -2.43 11.43 1.63
CA LEU A 95 -3.40 10.43 2.07
C LEU A 95 -3.96 10.75 3.46
N SER A 96 -3.15 11.32 4.36
CA SER A 96 -3.61 11.78 5.67
C SER A 96 -4.61 12.92 5.54
N ASP A 97 -4.33 13.92 4.71
CA ASP A 97 -5.23 15.05 4.44
C ASP A 97 -6.55 14.58 3.84
N TYR A 98 -6.48 13.62 2.91
CA TYR A 98 -7.67 13.01 2.34
C TYR A 98 -8.48 12.29 3.41
N TYR A 99 -7.83 11.53 4.28
CA TYR A 99 -8.48 10.82 5.39
C TYR A 99 -9.15 11.78 6.39
N THR A 100 -8.48 12.85 6.80
CA THR A 100 -9.02 13.84 7.75
C THR A 100 -10.31 14.50 7.21
N LYS A 101 -10.38 14.77 5.90
CA LYS A 101 -11.60 15.30 5.26
C LYS A 101 -12.77 14.31 5.28
N PHE A 102 -12.52 13.00 5.37
CA PHE A 102 -13.57 11.98 5.51
C PHE A 102 -13.97 11.77 6.98
N ASP A 103 -13.07 12.01 7.93
CA ASP A 103 -13.27 11.78 9.37
C ASP A 103 -14.00 12.91 10.10
N GLU A 104 -14.24 14.06 9.44
CA GLU A 104 -15.15 15.11 9.94
C GLU A 104 -16.57 14.59 10.19
N SER A 105 -16.92 13.43 9.62
CA SER A 105 -18.20 12.78 9.75
C SER A 105 -18.11 11.42 10.49
N PRO A 106 -18.83 11.22 11.61
CA PRO A 106 -18.72 10.00 12.43
C PRO A 106 -19.26 8.73 11.74
N TYR A 107 -19.95 8.88 10.60
CA TYR A 107 -20.52 7.75 9.85
C TYR A 107 -19.44 6.78 9.34
N TYR A 108 -18.22 7.26 9.08
CA TYR A 108 -17.11 6.45 8.59
C TYR A 108 -16.63 5.44 9.63
N THR A 109 -16.43 5.91 10.85
CA THR A 109 -15.95 5.09 11.98
C THR A 109 -16.99 4.04 12.38
N TRP A 110 -18.28 4.37 12.30
CA TRP A 110 -19.37 3.45 12.58
C TRP A 110 -19.52 2.37 11.50
N ALA A 111 -19.47 2.75 10.23
CA ALA A 111 -19.53 1.81 9.11
C ALA A 111 -18.33 0.84 9.11
N ALA A 112 -17.14 1.33 9.44
CA ALA A 112 -15.93 0.50 9.54
C ALA A 112 -16.02 -0.51 10.70
N ARG A 113 -16.50 -0.10 11.88
CA ARG A 113 -16.71 -0.99 13.03
C ARG A 113 -17.77 -2.07 12.76
N ALA A 114 -18.84 -1.73 12.04
CA ALA A 114 -19.89 -2.68 11.70
C ALA A 114 -19.40 -3.79 10.74
N LEU A 115 -18.38 -3.50 9.92
CA LEU A 115 -17.83 -4.45 8.95
C LEU A 115 -16.54 -5.13 9.41
N SER A 116 -15.77 -4.58 10.34
CA SER A 116 -14.58 -5.24 10.90
C SER A 116 -14.93 -6.56 11.59
N SER A 117 -16.13 -6.68 12.15
CA SER A 117 -16.65 -7.94 12.70
C SER A 117 -16.90 -9.01 11.63
N LYS A 118 -17.22 -8.63 10.38
CA LYS A 118 -17.48 -9.55 9.26
C LYS A 118 -16.24 -9.82 8.39
N PHE A 119 -15.28 -8.89 8.34
CA PHE A 119 -14.05 -9.03 7.55
C PHE A 119 -12.94 -9.82 8.27
N TYR A 120 -12.88 -9.83 9.61
CA TYR A 120 -11.91 -10.66 10.35
C TYR A 120 -12.13 -12.17 10.08
N THR A 121 -13.39 -12.59 9.98
CA THR A 121 -13.79 -13.96 9.57
C THR A 121 -13.41 -14.33 8.14
N PHE A 122 -13.15 -13.35 7.25
CA PHE A 122 -12.76 -13.62 5.86
C PHE A 122 -11.24 -13.73 5.68
N LEU A 123 -10.44 -13.09 6.54
CA LEU A 123 -8.97 -13.10 6.51
C LEU A 123 -8.34 -14.12 7.47
N CYS A 124 -9.06 -14.59 8.48
CA CYS A 124 -8.64 -15.68 9.37
C CYS A 124 -9.83 -16.63 9.61
N PRO A 125 -10.04 -17.65 8.76
CA PRO A 125 -11.18 -18.57 8.90
C PRO A 125 -11.05 -19.52 10.09
N ASP A 126 -9.87 -19.62 10.70
CA ASP A 126 -9.64 -20.47 11.88
C ASP A 126 -9.42 -19.61 13.13
N SER A 127 -10.53 -19.18 13.73
CA SER A 127 -10.58 -18.85 15.16
C SER A 127 -11.79 -19.57 15.72
N ASN A 128 -11.64 -20.89 15.79
CA ASN A 128 -12.65 -21.79 16.31
C ASN A 128 -12.90 -21.46 17.78
N GLY A 129 -14.14 -21.04 18.08
CA GLY A 129 -14.81 -21.15 19.37
C GLY A 129 -14.09 -20.62 20.61
N ASP A 130 -14.47 -19.43 21.06
CA ASP A 130 -15.12 -19.36 22.36
C ASP A 130 -16.11 -18.18 22.42
N SER A 131 -17.39 -18.55 22.49
CA SER A 131 -18.49 -17.62 22.59
C SER A 131 -18.78 -17.43 24.07
N SER A 132 -18.25 -16.36 24.67
CA SER A 132 -18.86 -15.73 25.86
C SER A 132 -18.04 -14.55 26.38
N ARG A 133 -18.44 -13.33 26.02
CA ARG A 133 -18.77 -12.26 26.98
C ARG A 133 -19.10 -10.95 26.26
N SER A 134 -20.30 -10.46 26.54
CA SER A 134 -20.85 -9.18 26.09
C SER A 134 -19.97 -7.99 26.45
N PRO A 135 -19.95 -6.92 25.64
CA PRO A 135 -19.17 -5.72 25.94
C PRO A 135 -19.96 -4.81 26.90
N HIS A 136 -19.41 -4.56 28.08
CA HIS A 136 -19.74 -3.37 28.86
C HIS A 136 -18.90 -2.21 28.31
N PHE A 137 -19.59 -1.24 27.71
CA PHE A 137 -19.02 0.05 27.30
C PHE A 137 -18.90 0.97 28.51
N LEU A 138 -17.70 1.55 28.70
CA LEU A 138 -17.47 2.90 29.20
C LEU A 138 -16.38 3.53 28.32
#